data_AF-A0A526RI21-F1
#
_entry.id   AF-A0A526RI21-F1
#
_cell.length_a   1.000
_cell.length_b   1.000
_cell.length_c   1.000
_cell.angle_alpha   90.00
_cell.angle_beta   90.00
_cell.angle_gamma   90.00
#
_symmetry.space_group_name_H-M   'P 1'
#
loop_
_entity.id
_entity.type
_entity.pdbx_description
1 polymer ?
#
loop_
_entity_poly.entity_id
_entity_poly.type
_entity_poly.pdbx_seq_one_letter_code
_entity_poly.pdbx_strand_id
1 'polypeptide(L)'
;YLVTPVERVGIRVVDAPFVAVEMDVSGAGDDQVITFRTNVGDVVEAGPGHALRFVDEEATGGLKPYVLVRGRLEALVARPVMYELVEHGEEIDVDGRTMFAVRSRGEVYPIMPAEKLKRLSA
;
A
#
# COMPACT_ATOMS: atom_id res chain seq x y z
N TYR A 1 16.52 13.51 1.87
CA TYR A 1 17.88 14.01 1.54
C TYR A 1 18.38 13.23 0.35
N LEU A 2 19.11 13.88 -0.56
CA LEU A 2 19.95 13.22 -1.54
C LEU A 2 21.36 13.11 -0.95
N VAL A 3 21.98 11.96 -1.09
CA VAL A 3 23.27 11.65 -0.44
C VAL A 3 24.22 11.06 -1.47
N THR A 4 25.43 11.57 -1.51
CA THR A 4 26.62 10.97 -2.13
C THR A 4 27.72 10.86 -1.05
N PRO A 5 28.83 10.12 -1.27
CA PRO A 5 29.88 9.98 -0.25
C PRO A 5 30.46 11.29 0.28
N VAL A 6 30.39 12.38 -0.50
CA VAL A 6 30.96 13.68 -0.16
C VAL A 6 29.92 14.79 0.03
N GLU A 7 28.64 14.52 -0.24
CA GLU A 7 27.59 15.54 -0.25
C GLU A 7 26.27 15.04 0.32
N ARG A 8 25.55 15.92 1.03
CA ARG A 8 24.18 15.66 1.50
C ARG A 8 23.32 16.91 1.34
N VAL A 9 22.28 16.82 0.53
CA VAL A 9 21.35 17.92 0.24
C VAL A 9 19.94 17.59 0.73
N GLY A 10 19.28 18.56 1.39
CA GLY A 10 17.88 18.45 1.81
C GLY A 10 16.92 18.61 0.63
N ILE A 11 15.86 17.81 0.59
CA ILE A 11 14.77 17.93 -0.40
C ILE A 11 13.43 17.96 0.33
N ARG A 12 12.45 18.64 -0.25
CA ARG A 12 11.07 18.62 0.25
C ARG A 12 10.31 17.49 -0.43
N VAL A 13 9.67 16.65 0.38
CA VAL A 13 8.77 15.59 -0.08
C VAL A 13 7.38 15.96 0.43
N VAL A 14 6.41 16.03 -0.47
CA VAL A 14 5.05 16.48 -0.13
C VAL A 14 4.26 15.37 0.57
N ASP A 15 4.44 14.11 0.16
CA ASP A 15 3.75 12.96 0.75
C ASP A 15 4.71 11.76 0.85
N ALA A 16 4.97 11.08 -0.27
CA ALA A 16 5.95 10.00 -0.37
C ALA A 16 7.05 10.32 -1.42
N PRO A 17 8.28 9.79 -1.26
CA PRO A 17 9.36 9.95 -2.23
C PRO A 17 9.04 9.38 -3.63
N PHE A 18 8.20 8.36 -3.70
CA PHE A 18 7.82 7.66 -4.93
C PHE A 18 6.31 7.55 -5.06
N VAL A 19 5.85 7.20 -6.27
CA VAL A 19 4.45 6.88 -6.56
C VAL A 19 4.39 5.48 -7.17
N ALA A 20 3.57 4.59 -6.63
CA ALA A 20 3.30 3.28 -7.22
C ALA A 20 2.26 3.46 -8.34
N VAL A 21 2.66 3.22 -9.58
CA VAL A 21 1.89 3.58 -10.79
C VAL A 21 1.33 2.37 -11.52
N GLU A 22 1.81 1.17 -11.22
CA GLU A 22 1.30 -0.10 -11.74
C GLU A 22 1.27 -1.15 -10.63
N MET A 23 0.37 -2.12 -10.76
CA MET A 23 0.24 -3.28 -9.91
C MET A 23 0.08 -4.54 -10.77
N ASP A 24 0.59 -5.66 -10.28
CA ASP A 24 0.29 -7.00 -10.78
C ASP A 24 0.01 -7.93 -9.59
N VAL A 25 -0.90 -8.89 -9.76
CA VAL A 25 -1.27 -9.87 -8.74
C VAL A 25 -1.09 -11.26 -9.31
N SER A 26 -0.36 -12.09 -8.59
CA SER A 26 -0.13 -13.50 -8.92
C SER A 26 -0.47 -14.40 -7.74
N GLY A 27 -0.78 -15.67 -8.01
CA GLY A 27 -1.25 -16.60 -6.97
C GLY A 27 -2.67 -16.28 -6.47
N ALA A 28 -3.07 -16.91 -5.36
CA ALA A 28 -4.36 -16.71 -4.72
C ALA A 28 -4.29 -17.13 -3.25
N GLY A 29 -5.21 -16.61 -2.42
CA GLY A 29 -5.27 -16.94 -0.99
C GLY A 29 -3.99 -16.56 -0.27
N ASP A 30 -3.43 -17.46 0.52
CA ASP A 30 -2.20 -17.21 1.29
C ASP A 30 -0.94 -17.11 0.42
N ASP A 31 -0.96 -17.70 -0.78
CA ASP A 31 0.13 -17.62 -1.76
C ASP A 31 -0.01 -16.41 -2.70
N GLN A 32 -1.02 -15.55 -2.52
CA GLN A 32 -1.19 -14.34 -3.32
C GLN A 32 0.02 -13.41 -3.15
N VAL A 33 0.50 -12.82 -4.24
CA VAL A 33 1.58 -11.85 -4.26
C VAL A 33 1.15 -10.62 -5.05
N ILE A 34 1.10 -9.48 -4.38
CA ILE A 34 0.84 -8.17 -4.97
C ILE A 34 2.18 -7.49 -5.24
N THR A 35 2.44 -7.16 -6.50
CA THR A 35 3.69 -6.52 -6.95
C THR A 35 3.39 -5.14 -7.47
N PHE A 36 4.16 -4.14 -7.04
CA PHE A 36 4.03 -2.75 -7.47
C PHE A 36 5.23 -2.32 -8.30
N ARG A 37 4.99 -1.49 -9.32
CA ARG A 37 6.03 -0.70 -9.99
C ARG A 37 5.89 0.76 -9.63
N THR A 38 7.00 1.39 -9.26
CA THR A 38 7.04 2.84 -9.00
C THR A 38 7.25 3.66 -10.26
N ASN A 39 6.97 4.96 -10.20
CA ASN A 39 7.19 5.93 -11.28
C ASN A 39 8.68 6.08 -11.68
N VAL A 40 9.60 5.55 -10.88
CA VAL A 40 11.05 5.51 -11.19
C VAL A 40 11.53 4.11 -11.61
N GLY A 41 10.62 3.16 -11.77
CA GLY A 41 10.90 1.82 -12.29
C GLY A 41 11.25 0.76 -11.23
N ASP A 42 11.35 1.13 -9.95
CA ASP A 42 11.54 0.15 -8.87
C ASP A 42 10.34 -0.82 -8.82
N VAL A 43 10.61 -2.12 -8.69
CA VAL A 43 9.61 -3.18 -8.57
C VAL A 43 9.68 -3.78 -7.16
N VAL A 44 8.55 -3.83 -6.47
CA VAL A 44 8.47 -4.31 -5.08
C VAL A 44 7.26 -5.21 -4.86
N GLU A 45 7.49 -6.37 -4.23
CA GLU A 45 6.43 -7.29 -3.82
C GLU A 45 6.00 -6.95 -2.39
N ALA A 46 4.72 -6.64 -2.17
CA ALA A 46 4.20 -6.39 -0.83
C ALA A 46 4.39 -7.64 0.05
N GLY A 47 4.98 -7.46 1.23
CA GLY A 47 5.38 -8.55 2.12
C GLY A 47 6.07 -8.03 3.38
N PRO A 48 6.61 -8.92 4.24
CA PRO A 48 7.24 -8.54 5.51
C PRO A 48 8.38 -7.51 5.37
N GLY A 49 9.09 -7.52 4.24
CA GLY A 49 10.16 -6.55 3.94
C GLY A 49 9.70 -5.27 3.23
N HIS A 50 8.48 -5.27 2.70
CA HIS A 50 7.89 -4.22 1.87
C HIS A 50 6.42 -4.03 2.26
N ALA A 51 6.19 -3.71 3.54
CA ALA A 51 4.86 -3.69 4.11
C ALA A 51 3.95 -2.66 3.42
N LEU A 52 2.66 -3.01 3.29
CA LEU A 52 1.61 -2.08 2.93
C LEU A 52 1.05 -1.42 4.19
N ARG A 53 0.80 -0.11 4.13
CA ARG A 53 0.03 0.62 5.15
C ARG A 53 -1.04 1.48 4.50
N PHE A 54 -2.14 1.66 5.20
CA PHE A 54 -3.28 2.46 4.75
C PHE A 54 -3.52 3.61 5.70
N VAL A 55 -3.77 4.80 5.17
CA VAL A 55 -4.07 6.02 5.96
C VAL A 55 -5.32 6.68 5.41
N ASP A 56 -6.23 7.03 6.32
CA ASP A 56 -7.40 7.85 6.00
C ASP A 56 -6.96 9.29 5.69
N GLU A 57 -7.39 9.86 4.55
CA GLU A 57 -7.18 11.26 4.19
C GLU A 57 -8.31 12.11 4.77
N GLU A 58 -8.08 12.75 5.92
CA GLU A 58 -9.10 13.52 6.66
C GLU A 58 -9.81 14.59 5.82
N ALA A 59 -9.08 15.26 4.92
CA ALA A 59 -9.62 16.37 4.12
C ALA A 59 -10.65 15.94 3.07
N THR A 60 -10.58 14.68 2.62
CA THR A 60 -11.41 14.17 1.52
C THR A 60 -12.25 12.97 1.94
N GLY A 61 -11.97 12.38 3.10
CA GLY A 61 -12.47 11.06 3.49
C GLY A 61 -11.87 9.91 2.67
N GLY A 62 -10.83 10.17 1.88
CA GLY A 62 -10.19 9.20 0.99
C GLY A 62 -9.27 8.22 1.72
N LEU A 63 -8.73 7.26 0.98
CA LEU A 63 -7.77 6.26 1.47
C LEU A 63 -6.45 6.41 0.71
N LYS A 64 -5.33 6.45 1.45
CA LYS A 64 -3.98 6.50 0.90
C LYS A 64 -3.19 5.25 1.29
N PRO A 65 -2.98 4.31 0.36
CA PRO A 65 -2.06 3.20 0.55
C PRO A 65 -0.62 3.63 0.29
N TYR A 66 0.30 3.07 1.07
CA TYR A 66 1.73 3.23 0.88
C TYR A 66 2.40 1.85 0.93
N VAL A 67 3.38 1.64 0.05
CA VAL A 67 4.23 0.44 0.07
C VAL A 67 5.67 0.82 0.41
N LEU A 68 6.29 0.11 1.33
CA LEU A 68 7.70 0.31 1.65
C LEU A 68 8.59 -0.16 0.49
N VAL A 69 9.39 0.74 -0.07
CA VAL A 69 10.27 0.43 -1.22
C VAL A 69 11.65 -0.02 -0.77
N ARG A 70 12.34 0.79 0.03
CA ARG A 70 13.66 0.44 0.58
C ARG A 70 14.03 1.33 1.76
N GLY A 71 14.68 0.75 2.77
CA GLY A 71 15.08 1.48 3.97
C GLY A 71 13.87 2.09 4.67
N ARG A 72 13.68 3.41 4.51
CA ARG A 72 12.52 4.15 5.04
C ARG A 72 11.75 4.91 3.94
N LEU A 73 12.01 4.58 2.67
CA LEU A 73 11.39 5.24 1.53
C LEU A 73 10.18 4.43 1.12
N GLU A 74 9.02 5.08 1.07
CA GLU A 74 7.75 4.51 0.65
C GLU A 74 7.35 5.05 -0.73
N ALA A 75 6.45 4.34 -1.39
CA ALA A 75 5.71 4.82 -2.54
C ALA A 75 4.25 5.03 -2.14
N LEU A 76 3.68 6.20 -2.45
CA LEU A 76 2.24 6.42 -2.39
C LEU A 76 1.59 5.68 -3.56
N VAL A 77 0.62 4.82 -3.29
CA VAL A 77 -0.10 4.11 -4.36
C VAL A 77 -1.01 5.10 -5.10
N ALA A 78 -0.84 5.20 -6.42
CA ALA A 78 -1.64 6.10 -7.24
C ALA A 78 -3.12 5.72 -7.17
N ARG A 79 -4.02 6.70 -7.34
CA ARG A 79 -5.47 6.48 -7.23
C ARG A 79 -6.00 5.34 -8.12
N PRO A 80 -5.62 5.22 -9.41
CA PRO A 80 -6.08 4.10 -10.25
C PRO A 80 -5.65 2.74 -9.66
N VAL A 81 -4.38 2.63 -9.30
CA VAL A 81 -3.78 1.43 -8.70
C VAL A 81 -4.41 1.10 -7.34
N MET A 82 -4.81 2.12 -6.57
CA MET A 82 -5.52 1.91 -5.31
C MET A 82 -6.89 1.28 -5.53
N TYR A 83 -7.62 1.70 -6.56
CA TYR A 83 -8.91 1.07 -6.88
C TYR A 83 -8.72 -0.40 -7.28
N GLU A 84 -7.74 -0.70 -8.14
CA GLU A 84 -7.39 -2.08 -8.48
C GLU A 84 -7.01 -2.88 -7.23
N LEU A 85 -6.19 -2.32 -6.33
CA LEU A 85 -5.79 -2.97 -5.08
C LEU A 85 -7.00 -3.34 -4.20
N VAL A 86 -8.00 -2.45 -4.14
CA VAL A 86 -9.23 -2.68 -3.36
C VAL A 86 -10.08 -3.80 -3.97
N GLU A 87 -10.04 -4.03 -5.28
CA GLU A 87 -10.75 -5.16 -5.91
C GLU A 87 -10.22 -6.52 -5.45
N HIS A 88 -8.98 -6.59 -4.96
CA HIS A 88 -8.37 -7.78 -4.35
C HIS A 88 -8.58 -7.87 -2.84
N GLY A 89 -9.37 -6.96 -2.26
CA GLY A 89 -9.70 -6.99 -0.84
C GLY A 89 -10.77 -8.03 -0.50
N GLU A 90 -10.64 -8.64 0.67
CA GLU A 90 -11.58 -9.61 1.23
C GLU A 90 -11.86 -9.33 2.71
N GLU A 91 -12.95 -9.89 3.23
CA GLU A 91 -13.25 -9.83 4.67
C GLU A 91 -12.44 -10.92 5.41
N ILE A 92 -11.54 -10.49 6.30
CA ILE A 92 -10.66 -11.36 7.10
C ILE A 92 -10.85 -11.04 8.58
N ASP A 93 -10.93 -12.07 9.44
CA ASP A 93 -10.87 -11.86 10.88
C ASP A 93 -9.44 -11.53 11.32
N VAL A 94 -9.25 -10.37 11.94
CA VAL A 94 -7.98 -9.90 12.49
C VAL A 94 -8.22 -9.51 13.94
N ASP A 95 -7.60 -10.25 14.86
CA ASP A 95 -7.74 -10.08 16.31
C ASP A 95 -9.21 -10.06 16.79
N GLY A 96 -10.06 -10.95 16.25
CA GLY A 96 -11.47 -11.07 16.61
C GLY A 96 -12.36 -9.94 16.05
N ARG A 97 -11.88 -9.22 15.02
CA ARG A 97 -12.63 -8.21 14.29
C ARG A 97 -12.57 -8.48 12.80
N THR A 98 -13.73 -8.51 12.14
CA THR A 98 -13.80 -8.59 10.68
C THR A 98 -13.32 -7.29 10.04
N MET A 99 -12.20 -7.40 9.34
CA MET A 99 -11.55 -6.31 8.61
C MET A 99 -11.68 -6.56 7.11
N PHE A 100 -11.91 -5.51 6.34
CA PHE A 100 -11.62 -5.53 4.92
C PHE A 100 -10.10 -5.35 4.75
N ALA A 101 -9.46 -6.31 4.09
CA ALA A 101 -8.01 -6.45 4.06
C ALA A 101 -7.54 -7.08 2.75
N VAL A 102 -6.27 -6.88 2.40
CA VAL A 102 -5.61 -7.54 1.26
C VAL A 102 -4.53 -8.50 1.76
N ARG A 103 -4.31 -9.59 1.02
CA ARG A 103 -3.20 -10.52 1.28
C ARG A 103 -2.07 -10.31 0.30
N SER A 104 -0.84 -10.43 0.80
CA SER A 104 0.33 -10.60 -0.05
C SER A 104 1.46 -11.29 0.70
N ARG A 105 2.05 -12.32 0.09
CA ARG A 105 3.18 -13.09 0.62
C ARG A 105 2.95 -13.63 2.03
N GLY A 106 1.79 -14.24 2.26
CA GLY A 106 1.40 -14.78 3.56
C GLY A 106 1.08 -13.73 4.64
N GLU A 107 1.14 -12.43 4.31
CA GLU A 107 0.78 -11.34 5.21
C GLU A 107 -0.61 -10.80 4.91
N VAL A 108 -1.31 -10.37 5.96
CA VAL A 108 -2.61 -9.70 5.88
C VAL A 108 -2.42 -8.23 6.19
N TYR A 109 -2.91 -7.35 5.31
CA TYR A 109 -2.86 -5.91 5.49
C TYR A 109 -4.27 -5.34 5.67
N PRO A 110 -4.68 -5.05 6.92
CA PRO A 110 -5.99 -4.49 7.20
C PRO A 110 -6.13 -3.09 6.64
N ILE A 111 -7.21 -2.84 5.90
CA ILE A 111 -7.54 -1.52 5.35
C ILE A 111 -8.46 -0.78 6.31
N MET A 112 -9.60 -1.39 6.62
CA MET A 112 -10.59 -0.82 7.54
C MET A 112 -11.56 -1.90 8.06
N PRO A 113 -12.31 -1.64 9.14
CA PRO A 113 -13.37 -2.55 9.57
C PRO A 113 -14.40 -2.79 8.46
N ALA A 114 -14.83 -4.04 8.25
CA ALA A 114 -15.78 -4.39 7.19
C ALA A 114 -17.12 -3.62 7.33
N GLU A 115 -17.57 -3.41 8.57
CA GLU A 115 -18.76 -2.59 8.87
C GLU A 115 -18.59 -1.11 8.49
N LYS A 116 -17.36 -0.57 8.52
CA LYS A 116 -17.09 0.79 8.03
C LYS A 116 -17.24 0.85 6.51
N LEU A 117 -16.73 -0.15 5.79
CA LEU A 117 -16.84 -0.24 4.33
C LEU A 117 -18.31 -0.34 3.88
N LYS A 118 -19.10 -1.23 4.49
CA LYS A 118 -20.54 -1.39 4.16
C LYS A 118 -21.32 -0.08 4.24
N ARG A 119 -20.99 0.80 5.21
CA ARG A 119 -21.61 2.13 5.35
C ARG A 119 -21.16 3.14 4.30
N LEU A 120 -19.97 2.99 3.73
CA LEU A 120 -19.46 3.85 2.66
C LEU A 120 -19.97 3.42 1.28
N SER A 121 -20.36 2.16 1.12
CA SER A 121 -20.88 1.57 -0.12
C SER A 121 -22.41 1.56 -0.22
N ALA A 122 -23.12 2.04 0.81
CA ALA A 122 -24.58 2.14 0.86
C ALA A 122 -25.05 3.56 0.49
#